data_AF-Q9L9Z7-F1
#
_entry.id   AF-Q9L9Z7-F1
#
_cell.length_a   1.000
_cell.length_b   1.000
_cell.length_c   1.000
_cell.angle_alpha   90.00
_cell.angle_beta   90.00
_cell.angle_gamma   90.00
#
_symmetry.space_group_name_H-M   'P 1'
#
loop_
_entity.id
_entity.type
_entity.pdbx_description
1 polymer ?
#
loop_
_entity_poly.entity_id
_entity_poly.type
_entity_poly.pdbx_seq_one_letter_code
_entity_poly.pdbx_strand_id
1 'polypeptide(L)'
;ITKEQYSRDPRNIAKKAEAYLRGTGIADTAYFGPEAEFYIFDDVRYDYNPYGSMHAVDSVEAAWNTARKEEGGNLGYKPRFKGGYFPVPTTDHFTDLRSEMTRVLFEVGITVEMQHHEVGTAGQAEIDIRYDTLLKTADNLMLYKYVIRNVARSRGKTV
;
A
#
# COMPACT_ATOMS: atom_id res chain seq x y z
N ILE A 1 26.37 -21.16 21.86
CA ILE A 1 25.66 -20.11 21.07
C ILE A 1 26.62 -18.93 20.91
N THR A 2 27.01 -18.57 19.68
CA THR A 2 28.08 -17.57 19.39
C THR A 2 27.69 -16.11 19.67
N LYS A 3 26.39 -15.80 19.82
CA LYS A 3 25.82 -14.45 20.01
C LYS A 3 26.11 -13.45 18.88
N GLU A 4 26.63 -13.92 17.76
CA GLU A 4 26.87 -13.09 16.57
C GLU A 4 25.56 -12.76 15.85
N GLN A 5 25.52 -11.61 15.17
CA GLN A 5 24.36 -11.24 14.37
C GLN A 5 24.23 -12.15 13.14
N TYR A 6 23.02 -12.66 12.91
CA TYR A 6 22.74 -13.61 11.84
C TYR A 6 22.91 -12.99 10.45
N SER A 7 23.71 -13.61 9.59
CA SER A 7 24.08 -13.04 8.28
C SER A 7 22.93 -12.95 7.28
N ARG A 8 21.84 -13.70 7.48
CA ARG A 8 20.66 -13.73 6.59
C ARG A 8 19.44 -13.00 7.17
N ASP A 9 19.60 -12.27 8.28
CA ASP A 9 18.56 -11.37 8.79
C ASP A 9 18.54 -10.07 7.96
N PRO A 10 17.46 -9.73 7.24
CA PRO A 10 17.37 -8.49 6.46
C PRO A 10 17.60 -7.23 7.29
N ARG A 11 17.17 -7.21 8.57
CA ARG A 11 17.40 -6.05 9.45
C ARG A 11 18.87 -5.91 9.82
N ASN A 12 19.61 -7.01 9.94
CA ASN A 12 21.07 -6.98 10.11
C ASN A 12 21.76 -6.46 8.85
N ILE A 13 21.28 -6.82 7.65
CA ILE A 13 21.84 -6.26 6.40
C ILE A 13 21.66 -4.74 6.36
N ALA A 14 20.48 -4.22 6.73
CA ALA A 14 20.22 -2.78 6.86
C ALA A 14 21.18 -2.10 7.86
N LYS A 15 21.37 -2.68 9.06
CA LYS A 15 22.34 -2.17 10.06
C LYS A 15 23.76 -2.14 9.52
N LYS A 16 24.18 -3.19 8.81
CA LYS A 16 25.51 -3.26 8.18
C LYS A 16 25.68 -2.19 7.10
N ALA A 17 24.63 -1.92 6.32
CA ALA A 17 24.67 -0.88 5.29
C ALA A 17 24.85 0.52 5.90
N GLU A 18 24.09 0.86 6.95
CA GLU A 18 24.27 2.14 7.66
C GLU A 18 25.67 2.24 8.30
N ALA A 19 26.16 1.17 8.92
CA ALA A 19 27.49 1.14 9.51
C ALA A 19 28.62 1.26 8.46
N TYR A 20 28.43 0.61 7.31
CA TYR A 20 29.35 0.70 6.19
C TYR A 20 29.45 2.13 5.68
N LEU A 21 28.32 2.81 5.43
CA LEU A 21 28.29 4.21 4.99
C LEU A 21 29.09 5.10 5.94
N ARG A 22 28.82 5.02 7.25
CA ARG A 22 29.59 5.75 8.27
C ARG A 22 31.08 5.43 8.21
N GLY A 23 31.44 4.16 8.04
CA GLY A 23 32.83 3.70 7.92
C GLY A 23 33.57 4.21 6.68
N THR A 24 32.86 4.59 5.61
CA THR A 24 33.48 5.19 4.42
C THR A 24 33.91 6.65 4.62
N GLY A 25 33.33 7.36 5.59
CA GLY A 25 33.53 8.80 5.78
C GLY A 25 32.84 9.70 4.75
N ILE A 26 32.06 9.14 3.82
CA ILE A 26 31.34 9.91 2.78
C ILE A 26 30.14 10.66 3.39
N ALA A 27 29.38 10.00 4.25
CA ALA A 27 28.23 10.56 4.96
C ALA A 27 27.99 9.80 6.27
N ASP A 28 27.22 10.39 7.19
CA ASP A 28 26.84 9.79 8.46
C ASP A 28 25.47 9.08 8.43
N THR A 29 24.58 9.56 7.56
CA THR A 29 23.15 9.24 7.51
C THR A 29 22.68 9.14 6.06
N ALA A 30 21.85 8.14 5.76
CA ALA A 30 21.11 8.05 4.52
C ALA A 30 19.61 8.01 4.83
N TYR A 31 18.88 9.00 4.33
CA TYR A 31 17.43 9.10 4.48
C TYR A 31 16.71 8.43 3.31
N PHE A 32 15.64 7.70 3.61
CA PHE A 32 14.81 7.00 2.65
C PHE A 32 13.35 7.38 2.87
N GLY A 33 12.68 7.85 1.82
CA GLY A 33 11.23 8.12 1.78
C GLY A 33 10.59 7.35 0.62
N PRO A 34 10.10 6.11 0.85
CA PRO A 34 9.45 5.31 -0.18
C PRO A 34 7.97 5.67 -0.30
N GLU A 35 7.50 5.77 -1.54
CA GLU A 35 6.10 5.93 -1.91
C GLU A 35 5.56 4.54 -2.28
N ALA A 36 4.74 3.96 -1.39
CA ALA A 36 4.27 2.59 -1.52
C ALA A 36 2.80 2.56 -1.94
N GLU A 37 2.58 2.70 -3.25
CA GLU A 37 1.28 2.52 -3.90
C GLU A 37 0.68 1.14 -3.61
N PHE A 38 -0.66 1.07 -3.60
CA PHE A 38 -1.41 -0.17 -3.39
C PHE A 38 -2.78 -0.13 -4.08
N TYR A 39 -3.45 -1.28 -4.16
CA TYR A 39 -4.80 -1.39 -4.71
C TYR A 39 -5.79 -1.87 -3.64
N ILE A 40 -6.99 -1.30 -3.62
CA ILE A 40 -8.10 -1.69 -2.76
C ILE A 40 -9.14 -2.44 -3.60
N PHE A 41 -9.14 -3.76 -3.47
CA PHE A 41 -10.08 -4.65 -4.16
C PHE A 41 -11.21 -5.12 -3.24
N ASP A 42 -12.34 -5.45 -3.86
CA ASP A 42 -13.48 -6.12 -3.23
C ASP A 42 -13.38 -7.64 -3.33
N ASP A 43 -12.83 -8.14 -4.45
CA ASP A 43 -12.73 -9.57 -4.73
C ASP A 43 -11.40 -9.88 -5.43
N VAL A 44 -10.79 -10.99 -5.04
CA VAL A 44 -9.61 -11.56 -5.70
C VAL A 44 -9.80 -13.07 -5.75
N ARG A 45 -9.86 -13.63 -6.97
CA ARG A 45 -10.02 -15.06 -7.23
C ARG A 45 -8.89 -15.54 -8.11
N TYR A 46 -8.37 -16.72 -7.84
CA TYR A 46 -7.33 -17.35 -8.65
C TYR A 46 -7.43 -18.87 -8.55
N ASP A 47 -7.07 -19.58 -9.63
CA ASP A 47 -6.96 -21.02 -9.68
C ASP A 47 -5.90 -21.43 -10.71
N TYR A 48 -5.13 -22.48 -10.41
CA TYR A 48 -4.07 -23.02 -11.26
C TYR A 48 -4.06 -24.54 -11.11
N ASN A 49 -4.58 -25.24 -12.11
CA ASN A 49 -4.73 -26.68 -12.09
C ASN A 49 -4.33 -27.29 -13.45
N PRO A 50 -4.17 -28.62 -13.58
CA PRO A 50 -3.74 -29.26 -14.83
C PRO A 50 -4.62 -28.99 -16.06
N TYR A 51 -5.85 -28.49 -15.87
CA TYR A 51 -6.82 -28.21 -16.93
C TYR A 51 -6.92 -26.72 -17.28
N GLY A 52 -6.32 -25.82 -16.50
CA GLY A 52 -6.35 -24.39 -16.78
C GLY A 52 -5.84 -23.51 -15.65
N SER A 53 -5.75 -22.22 -15.94
CA SER A 53 -5.41 -21.18 -14.97
C SER A 53 -6.31 -19.97 -15.12
N MET A 54 -6.65 -19.34 -14.00
CA MET A 54 -7.38 -18.08 -13.97
C MET A 54 -6.88 -17.19 -12.81
N HIS A 55 -6.99 -15.89 -13.01
CA HIS A 55 -7.01 -14.92 -11.93
C HIS A 55 -8.01 -13.82 -12.30
N ALA A 56 -8.68 -13.27 -11.32
CA ALA A 56 -9.62 -12.16 -11.47
C ALA A 56 -9.54 -11.29 -10.22
N VAL A 57 -9.51 -9.99 -10.43
CA VAL A 57 -9.65 -8.98 -9.37
C VAL A 57 -10.89 -8.16 -9.68
N ASP A 58 -11.58 -7.68 -8.65
CA ASP A 58 -12.73 -6.81 -8.82
C ASP A 58 -12.78 -5.71 -7.76
N SER A 59 -13.38 -4.58 -8.14
CA SER A 59 -13.60 -3.42 -7.28
C SER A 59 -14.84 -2.65 -7.73
N VAL A 60 -15.49 -1.98 -6.79
CA VAL A 60 -16.63 -1.07 -7.02
C VAL A 60 -16.28 0.02 -8.04
N GLU A 61 -15.03 0.46 -8.02
CA GLU A 61 -14.48 1.47 -8.93
C GLU A 61 -14.01 0.92 -10.27
N ALA A 62 -14.05 -0.39 -10.49
CA ALA A 62 -13.42 -0.95 -11.66
C ALA A 62 -14.10 -0.52 -12.97
N ALA A 63 -13.31 -0.03 -13.92
CA ALA A 63 -13.80 0.46 -15.21
C ALA A 63 -14.58 -0.61 -16.00
N TRP A 64 -14.27 -1.90 -15.80
CA TRP A 64 -14.98 -3.01 -16.44
C TRP A 64 -16.39 -3.26 -15.89
N ASN A 65 -16.77 -2.63 -14.77
CA ASN A 65 -18.09 -2.77 -14.14
C ASN A 65 -19.10 -1.68 -14.53
N THR A 66 -18.81 -0.83 -15.51
CA THR A 66 -19.69 0.30 -15.89
C THR A 66 -21.11 -0.12 -16.30
N ALA A 67 -21.30 -1.35 -16.77
CA ALA A 67 -22.61 -1.93 -17.11
C ALA A 67 -23.06 -3.06 -16.17
N ARG A 68 -22.32 -3.32 -15.08
CA ARG A 68 -22.65 -4.38 -14.11
C ARG A 68 -23.99 -4.08 -13.45
N LYS A 69 -24.87 -5.08 -13.35
CA LYS A 69 -26.08 -5.00 -12.52
C LYS A 69 -25.67 -5.18 -11.06
N GLU A 70 -26.02 -4.21 -10.23
CA GLU A 70 -25.67 -4.17 -8.81
C GLU A 70 -26.95 -4.12 -7.97
N GLU A 71 -26.92 -4.73 -6.79
CA GLU A 71 -28.00 -4.58 -5.81
C GLU A 71 -28.12 -3.11 -5.42
N GLY A 72 -29.34 -2.54 -5.47
CA GLY A 72 -29.56 -1.10 -5.29
C GLY A 72 -29.28 -0.23 -6.54
N GLY A 73 -28.80 -0.81 -7.63
CA GLY A 73 -28.52 -0.13 -8.90
C GLY A 73 -27.07 0.32 -9.06
N ASN A 74 -26.62 0.41 -10.31
CA ASN A 74 -25.27 0.90 -10.64
C ASN A 74 -25.28 2.42 -10.72
N LEU A 75 -24.70 3.08 -9.70
CA LEU A 75 -24.70 4.54 -9.58
C LEU A 75 -23.66 5.24 -10.47
N GLY A 76 -22.91 4.48 -11.29
CA GLY A 76 -21.86 5.03 -12.15
C GLY A 76 -20.60 5.37 -11.37
N TYR A 77 -20.00 6.53 -11.68
CA TYR A 77 -18.79 7.06 -11.01
C TYR A 77 -17.57 6.14 -10.97
N LYS A 78 -17.46 5.16 -11.87
CA LYS A 78 -16.31 4.27 -11.95
C LYS A 78 -15.15 4.96 -12.68
N PRO A 79 -13.99 5.20 -12.03
CA PRO A 79 -12.83 5.80 -12.68
C PRO A 79 -12.46 5.04 -13.95
N ARG A 80 -12.18 5.76 -15.04
CA ARG A 80 -11.67 5.16 -16.28
C ARG A 80 -10.26 4.61 -16.04
N PHE A 81 -9.81 3.75 -16.94
CA PHE A 81 -8.39 3.40 -17.00
C PHE A 81 -7.53 4.67 -17.08
N LYS A 82 -6.54 4.77 -16.20
CA LYS A 82 -5.68 5.94 -16.03
C LYS A 82 -6.42 7.24 -15.68
N GLY A 83 -7.63 7.13 -15.12
CA GLY A 83 -8.49 8.25 -14.76
C GLY A 83 -8.74 8.38 -13.25
N GLY A 84 -8.00 7.64 -12.42
CA GLY A 84 -8.13 7.65 -10.97
C GLY A 84 -7.34 8.76 -10.28
N TYR A 85 -6.48 9.50 -10.98
CA TYR A 85 -5.59 10.45 -10.31
C TYR A 85 -6.40 11.64 -9.75
N PHE A 86 -6.63 11.59 -8.43
CA PHE A 86 -7.28 12.59 -7.58
C PHE A 86 -8.64 13.19 -8.02
N PRO A 87 -9.59 12.46 -8.64
CA PRO A 87 -10.95 12.95 -8.75
C PRO A 87 -11.59 13.03 -7.36
N VAL A 88 -12.46 14.01 -7.16
CA VAL A 88 -13.20 14.13 -5.89
C VAL A 88 -14.28 13.06 -5.78
N PRO A 89 -14.76 12.73 -4.56
CA PRO A 89 -16.00 12.00 -4.38
C PRO A 89 -17.14 12.65 -5.19
N THR A 90 -18.03 11.88 -5.83
CA THR A 90 -18.31 10.45 -5.68
C THR A 90 -17.49 9.52 -6.57
N THR A 91 -16.52 10.04 -7.35
CA THR A 91 -15.67 9.19 -8.21
C THR A 91 -14.66 8.41 -7.39
N ASP A 92 -14.05 9.06 -6.41
CA ASP A 92 -13.24 8.41 -5.37
C ASP A 92 -14.16 7.82 -4.29
N HIS A 93 -14.20 6.50 -4.22
CA HIS A 93 -15.01 5.72 -3.27
C HIS A 93 -14.24 5.38 -1.99
N PHE A 94 -12.94 5.65 -1.95
CA PHE A 94 -12.05 5.17 -0.89
C PHE A 94 -11.46 6.28 -0.02
N THR A 95 -11.91 7.54 -0.17
CA THR A 95 -11.45 8.67 0.66
C THR A 95 -11.55 8.39 2.16
N ASP A 96 -12.68 7.86 2.63
CA ASP A 96 -12.91 7.55 4.05
C ASP A 96 -12.01 6.41 4.54
N LEU A 97 -11.83 5.37 3.72
CA LEU A 97 -10.98 4.23 4.02
C LEU A 97 -9.51 4.65 4.12
N ARG A 98 -9.02 5.49 3.19
CA ARG A 98 -7.66 6.04 3.26
C ARG A 98 -7.49 6.95 4.47
N SER A 99 -8.50 7.75 4.82
CA SER A 99 -8.48 8.58 6.03
C SER A 99 -8.38 7.74 7.31
N GLU A 100 -9.05 6.60 7.37
CA GLU A 100 -8.92 5.65 8.47
C GLU A 100 -7.52 5.01 8.53
N MET A 101 -6.97 4.60 7.38
CA MET A 101 -5.59 4.10 7.28
C MET A 101 -4.61 5.15 7.81
N THR A 102 -4.72 6.40 7.36
CA THR A 102 -3.91 7.53 7.83
C THR A 102 -4.01 7.72 9.34
N ARG A 103 -5.21 7.69 9.91
CA ARG A 103 -5.40 7.79 11.38
C ARG A 103 -4.64 6.69 12.12
N VAL A 104 -4.76 5.43 11.68
CA VAL A 104 -4.08 4.30 12.33
C VAL A 104 -2.57 4.39 12.16
N LEU A 105 -2.06 4.86 11.03
CA LEU A 105 -0.63 5.12 10.83
C LEU A 105 -0.08 6.12 11.85
N PHE A 106 -0.80 7.22 12.11
CA PHE A 106 -0.44 8.16 13.18
C PHE A 106 -0.44 7.51 14.56
N GLU A 107 -1.44 6.67 14.87
CA GLU A 107 -1.55 5.97 16.16
C GLU A 107 -0.39 5.00 16.42
N VAL A 108 0.20 4.42 15.38
CA VAL A 108 1.38 3.53 15.48
C VAL A 108 2.71 4.27 15.31
N GLY A 109 2.69 5.61 15.28
CA GLY A 109 3.89 6.45 15.26
C GLY A 109 4.51 6.67 13.88
N ILE A 110 3.75 6.46 12.79
CA ILE A 110 4.16 6.80 11.43
C ILE A 110 3.53 8.14 11.05
N THR A 111 4.37 9.13 10.72
CA THR A 111 3.89 10.44 10.25
C THR A 111 3.51 10.34 8.78
N VAL A 112 2.26 10.65 8.47
CA VAL A 112 1.74 10.72 7.10
C VAL A 112 1.88 12.15 6.56
N GLU A 113 2.33 12.28 5.31
CA GLU A 113 2.51 13.58 4.63
C GLU A 113 1.35 13.87 3.67
N MET A 114 0.86 12.87 2.95
CA MET A 114 -0.27 13.00 2.03
C MET A 114 -1.01 11.66 1.84
N GLN A 115 -2.25 11.72 1.37
CA GLN A 115 -2.99 10.55 0.88
C GLN A 115 -3.80 10.94 -0.35
N HIS A 116 -3.84 10.08 -1.35
CA HIS A 116 -4.62 10.29 -2.56
C HIS A 116 -5.03 8.98 -3.23
N HIS A 117 -6.03 9.11 -4.08
CA HIS A 117 -6.31 8.11 -5.09
C HIS A 117 -5.27 8.23 -6.21
N GLU A 118 -4.74 7.09 -6.64
CA GLU A 118 -3.70 6.98 -7.66
C GLU A 118 -4.27 6.86 -9.09
N VAL A 119 -3.41 6.83 -10.11
CA VAL A 119 -3.82 6.90 -11.53
C VAL A 119 -4.75 5.75 -11.99
N GLY A 120 -4.59 4.55 -11.44
CA GLY A 120 -5.25 3.32 -11.86
C GLY A 120 -6.73 3.27 -11.50
N THR A 121 -7.54 2.65 -12.34
CA THR A 121 -8.93 2.29 -11.97
C THR A 121 -8.92 1.18 -10.91
N ALA A 122 -10.06 0.87 -10.31
CA ALA A 122 -10.21 -0.22 -9.34
C ALA A 122 -9.45 0.00 -8.02
N GLY A 123 -9.42 1.24 -7.51
CA GLY A 123 -8.97 1.54 -6.15
C GLY A 123 -7.47 1.64 -5.94
N GLN A 124 -6.69 2.09 -6.94
CA GLN A 124 -5.28 2.41 -6.69
C GLN A 124 -5.18 3.58 -5.71
N ALA A 125 -4.28 3.50 -4.75
CA ALA A 125 -4.11 4.48 -3.70
C ALA A 125 -2.64 4.62 -3.29
N GLU A 126 -2.32 5.77 -2.71
CA GLU A 126 -1.04 6.07 -2.10
C GLU A 126 -1.25 6.84 -0.79
N ILE A 127 -0.40 6.54 0.19
CA ILE A 127 -0.31 7.27 1.45
C ILE A 127 1.18 7.49 1.75
N ASP A 128 1.61 8.74 1.63
CA ASP A 128 3.00 9.13 1.82
C ASP A 128 3.36 9.18 3.29
N ILE A 129 4.51 8.61 3.63
CA ILE A 129 5.04 8.62 4.98
C ILE A 129 6.36 9.40 5.01
N ARG A 130 6.58 10.14 6.09
CA ARG A 130 7.82 10.90 6.27
C ARG A 130 9.03 9.99 6.23
N TYR A 131 10.05 10.41 5.50
CA TYR A 131 11.34 9.74 5.42
C TYR A 131 12.03 9.60 6.78
N ASP A 132 12.90 8.61 6.90
CA ASP A 132 13.74 8.35 8.08
C ASP A 132 15.04 7.64 7.64
N THR A 133 15.90 7.20 8.58
CA THR A 133 17.12 6.43 8.24
C THR A 133 16.76 5.09 7.62
N LEU A 134 17.69 4.50 6.84
CA LEU A 134 17.49 3.24 6.12
C LEU A 134 16.80 2.14 6.94
N LEU A 135 17.30 1.81 8.14
CA LEU A 135 16.69 0.76 8.97
C LEU A 135 15.30 1.16 9.46
N LYS A 136 15.15 2.41 9.90
CA LYS A 136 13.90 2.90 10.49
C LYS A 136 12.80 3.02 9.44
N THR A 137 13.11 3.50 8.25
CA THR A 137 12.20 3.49 7.10
C THR A 137 11.82 2.07 6.70
N ALA A 138 12.75 1.12 6.68
CA ALA A 138 12.43 -0.27 6.36
C ALA A 138 11.47 -0.89 7.39
N ASP A 139 11.68 -0.61 8.69
CA ASP A 139 10.76 -1.02 9.76
C ASP A 139 9.38 -0.35 9.59
N ASN A 140 9.35 0.97 9.32
CA ASN A 140 8.12 1.73 9.09
C ASN A 140 7.35 1.21 7.87
N LEU A 141 8.03 0.85 6.78
CA LEU A 141 7.39 0.33 5.56
C LEU A 141 6.71 -1.03 5.80
N MET A 142 7.32 -1.90 6.62
CA MET A 142 6.70 -3.17 6.99
C MET A 142 5.45 -2.96 7.86
N LEU A 143 5.52 -2.03 8.82
CA LEU A 143 4.37 -1.67 9.64
C LEU A 143 3.26 -0.98 8.84
N TYR A 144 3.64 -0.09 7.91
CA TYR A 144 2.74 0.55 6.95
C TYR A 144 1.92 -0.51 6.20
N LYS A 145 2.58 -1.46 5.53
CA LYS A 145 1.90 -2.53 4.80
C LYS A 145 0.98 -3.35 5.69
N TYR A 146 1.37 -3.58 6.95
CA TYR A 146 0.52 -4.26 7.91
C TYR A 146 -0.73 -3.46 8.24
N VAL A 147 -0.61 -2.15 8.52
CA VAL A 147 -1.75 -1.27 8.80
C VAL A 147 -2.69 -1.21 7.61
N ILE A 148 -2.20 -0.90 6.41
CA ILE A 148 -3.02 -0.77 5.19
C ILE A 148 -3.85 -2.04 4.97
N ARG A 149 -3.22 -3.22 5.01
CA ARG A 149 -3.90 -4.50 4.79
C ARG A 149 -4.96 -4.82 5.83
N ASN A 150 -4.68 -4.56 7.11
CA ASN A 150 -5.61 -4.90 8.18
C ASN A 150 -6.78 -3.93 8.30
N VAL A 151 -6.56 -2.63 8.04
CA VAL A 151 -7.64 -1.64 7.96
C VAL A 151 -8.53 -1.92 6.75
N ALA A 152 -7.96 -2.25 5.59
CA ALA A 152 -8.75 -2.70 4.44
C ALA A 152 -9.59 -3.94 4.79
N ARG A 153 -8.97 -4.95 5.44
CA ARG A 153 -9.66 -6.18 5.83
C ARG A 153 -10.80 -5.96 6.80
N SER A 154 -10.65 -5.05 7.78
CA SER A 154 -11.73 -4.74 8.74
C SER A 154 -12.93 -4.06 8.08
N ARG A 155 -12.75 -3.48 6.89
CA ARG A 155 -13.80 -2.89 6.04
C ARG A 155 -14.25 -3.81 4.90
N GLY A 156 -13.92 -5.10 4.96
CA GLY A 156 -14.35 -6.08 3.98
C GLY A 156 -13.65 -5.95 2.62
N LYS A 157 -12.48 -5.31 2.56
CA LYS A 157 -11.65 -5.15 1.35
C LYS A 157 -10.40 -6.02 1.42
N THR A 158 -9.65 -6.06 0.32
CA THR A 158 -8.33 -6.71 0.26
C THR A 158 -7.32 -5.82 -0.45
N VAL A 159 -6.10 -5.79 0.10
CA VAL A 159 -4.91 -5.07 -0.38
C VAL A 159 -3.73 -6.03 -0.35
#